data_AF-A0A5N8UPL7-F1
#
_entry.id   AF-A0A5N8UPL7-F1
#
_cell.length_a   1.000
_cell.length_b   1.000
_cell.length_c   1.000
_cell.angle_alpha   90.00
_cell.angle_beta   90.00
_cell.angle_gamma   90.00
#
_symmetry.space_group_name_H-M   'P 1'
#
loop_
_entity.id
_entity.type
_entity.pdbx_description
1 polymer ?
#
loop_
_entity_poly.entity_id
_entity_poly.type
_entity_poly.pdbx_seq_one_letter_code
_entity_poly.pdbx_strand_id
1 'polypeptide(L)'
;MSEFLDTLTHGRKFKAAVKELALDELKEFQQKLTQIIDDRAQEAAATQAMNAERNAQIDAIRQQMAELGLSAEDIEAVKAPKKARAPRPAKYQIEVNGETITWTGQGRMPTVFKKELNEGFDLNDFLIESIAP
;
A
#
# COMPACT_ATOMS: atom_id res chain seq x y z
N MET A 1 31.73 -5.77 -15.38
CA MET A 1 31.74 -4.93 -14.16
C MET A 1 32.95 -5.21 -13.26
N SER A 2 33.23 -6.48 -12.90
CA SER A 2 34.35 -6.85 -12.01
C SER A 2 35.73 -6.44 -12.54
N GLU A 3 36.04 -6.73 -13.81
CA GLU A 3 37.36 -6.38 -14.41
C GLU A 3 37.63 -4.86 -14.48
N PHE A 4 36.57 -4.07 -14.65
CA PHE A 4 36.66 -2.61 -14.62
C PHE A 4 37.01 -2.10 -13.22
N LEU A 5 36.36 -2.64 -12.19
CA LEU A 5 36.66 -2.31 -10.79
C LEU A 5 38.05 -2.80 -10.37
N ASP A 6 38.48 -3.97 -10.85
CA ASP A 6 39.85 -4.47 -10.63
C ASP A 6 40.91 -3.51 -11.19
N THR A 7 40.63 -2.94 -12.37
CA THR A 7 41.50 -1.94 -13.00
C THR A 7 41.54 -0.63 -12.21
N LEU A 8 40.39 -0.14 -11.71
CA LEU A 8 40.30 1.10 -10.92
C LEU A 8 40.94 0.99 -9.54
N THR A 9 40.87 -0.18 -8.90
CA THR A 9 41.39 -0.40 -7.54
C THR A 9 42.88 -0.71 -7.50
N HIS A 10 43.48 -1.13 -8.63
CA HIS A 10 44.91 -1.40 -8.75
C HIS A 10 45.67 -0.21 -9.35
N GLY A 11 46.42 0.54 -8.53
CA GLY A 11 47.07 1.79 -8.95
C GLY A 11 47.96 1.71 -10.19
N ARG A 12 48.68 0.60 -10.43
CA ARG A 12 49.49 0.42 -11.66
C ARG A 12 48.63 0.23 -12.90
N LYS A 13 47.56 -0.58 -12.79
CA LYS A 13 46.62 -0.83 -13.89
C LYS A 13 45.81 0.44 -14.20
N PHE A 14 45.34 1.13 -13.16
CA PHE A 14 44.65 2.41 -13.28
C PHE A 14 45.52 3.44 -13.99
N LYS A 15 46.78 3.62 -13.55
CA LYS A 15 47.73 4.55 -14.17
C LYS A 15 47.98 4.23 -15.65
N ALA A 16 48.04 2.95 -16.02
CA ALA A 16 48.16 2.55 -17.42
C ALA A 16 46.88 2.85 -18.22
N ALA A 17 45.70 2.62 -17.62
CA ALA A 17 44.40 2.85 -18.26
C ALA A 17 44.10 4.33 -18.51
N VAL A 18 44.62 5.24 -17.67
CA VAL A 18 44.41 6.69 -17.83
C VAL A 18 45.59 7.42 -18.47
N LYS A 19 46.61 6.70 -18.94
CA LYS A 19 47.86 7.27 -19.44
C LYS A 19 47.69 8.21 -20.64
N GLU A 20 46.69 7.92 -21.47
CA GLU A 20 46.42 8.67 -22.72
C GLU A 20 45.39 9.78 -22.53
N LEU A 21 44.81 9.94 -21.33
CA LEU A 21 43.85 11.00 -21.01
C LEU A 21 44.57 12.32 -20.71
N ALA A 22 43.96 13.43 -21.11
CA ALA A 22 44.42 14.76 -20.74
C ALA A 22 44.18 15.04 -19.25
N LEU A 23 44.95 15.97 -18.68
CA LEU A 23 44.83 16.34 -17.28
C LEU A 23 43.42 16.84 -16.91
N ASP A 24 42.77 17.57 -17.81
CA ASP A 24 41.44 18.11 -17.55
C ASP A 24 40.35 17.03 -17.59
N GLU A 25 40.49 16.01 -18.46
CA GLU A 25 39.61 14.83 -18.47
C GLU A 25 39.75 14.02 -17.16
N LEU A 26 40.97 13.91 -16.63
CA LEU A 26 41.22 13.29 -15.32
C LEU A 26 40.54 14.04 -14.17
N LYS A 27 40.54 15.38 -14.21
CA LYS A 27 39.83 16.20 -13.22
C LYS A 27 38.32 16.06 -13.33
N GLU A 28 37.78 16.02 -14.55
CA GLU A 28 36.34 15.77 -14.75
C GLU A 28 35.92 14.39 -14.22
N PHE A 29 36.75 13.36 -14.45
CA PHE A 29 36.53 12.03 -13.90
C PHE A 29 36.53 12.05 -12.37
N GLN A 30 37.50 12.73 -11.76
CA GLN A 30 37.57 12.90 -10.31
C GLN A 30 36.29 13.58 -9.79
N GLN A 31 35.87 14.69 -10.42
CA GLN A 31 34.68 15.44 -10.00
C GLN A 31 33.42 14.56 -10.05
N LYS A 32 33.23 13.79 -11.11
CA LYS A 32 32.11 12.85 -11.24
C LYS A 32 32.14 11.78 -10.15
N LEU A 33 33.32 11.24 -9.85
CA LEU A 33 33.48 10.25 -8.79
C LEU A 33 33.19 10.84 -7.40
N THR A 34 33.66 12.06 -7.13
CA THR A 34 33.36 12.79 -5.89
C THR A 34 31.86 13.01 -5.74
N GLN A 35 31.17 13.47 -6.79
CA GLN A 35 29.71 13.65 -6.75
C GLN A 35 28.99 12.35 -6.38
N ILE A 36 29.36 11.21 -6.99
CA ILE A 36 28.76 9.90 -6.69
C ILE A 36 29.00 9.49 -5.22
N ILE A 37 30.17 9.81 -4.67
CA ILE A 37 30.49 9.54 -3.26
C ILE A 37 29.61 10.40 -2.35
N ASP A 38 29.50 11.70 -2.65
CA ASP A 38 28.72 12.65 -1.86
C ASP A 38 27.23 12.29 -1.87
N ASP A 39 26.66 11.95 -3.03
CA ASP A 39 25.27 11.52 -3.16
C ASP A 39 25.01 10.28 -2.29
N ARG A 40 25.88 9.26 -2.35
CA ARG A 40 25.75 8.05 -1.51
C ARG A 40 25.94 8.33 -0.03
N ALA A 41 26.83 9.25 0.35
CA ALA A 41 27.03 9.64 1.73
C ALA A 41 25.78 10.34 2.29
N GLN A 42 25.14 11.20 1.49
CA GLN A 42 23.89 11.87 1.84
C GLN A 42 22.74 10.87 1.97
N GLU A 43 22.59 9.93 1.04
CA GLU A 43 21.57 8.86 1.12
C GLU A 43 21.76 7.99 2.37
N ALA A 44 23.01 7.60 2.66
CA ALA A 44 23.33 6.82 3.85
C ALA A 44 23.01 7.59 5.15
N ALA A 45 23.38 8.88 5.21
CA ALA A 45 23.09 9.74 6.35
C ALA A 45 21.58 9.95 6.54
N ALA A 46 20.82 10.17 5.46
CA ALA A 46 19.37 10.30 5.50
C ALA A 46 18.69 9.01 6.00
N THR A 47 19.14 7.85 5.50
CA THR A 47 18.66 6.54 5.94
C THR A 47 18.99 6.29 7.42
N GLN A 48 20.20 6.65 7.85
CA GLN A 48 20.60 6.54 9.25
C GLN A 48 19.76 7.44 10.16
N ALA A 49 19.49 8.69 9.74
CA ALA A 49 18.65 9.62 10.49
C ALA A 49 17.20 9.11 10.62
N MET A 50 16.60 8.62 9.51
CA MET A 50 15.26 8.03 9.52
C MET A 50 15.19 6.80 10.44
N ASN A 51 16.20 5.93 10.41
CA ASN A 51 16.28 4.77 11.29
C ASN A 51 16.45 5.18 12.76
N ALA A 52 17.27 6.19 13.04
CA ALA A 52 17.46 6.71 14.40
C ALA A 52 16.17 7.31 14.95
N GLU A 53 15.43 8.09 14.16
CA GLU A 53 14.13 8.65 14.55
C GLU A 53 13.10 7.54 14.78
N ARG A 54 13.01 6.56 13.88
CA ARG A 54 12.13 5.39 14.05
C ARG A 54 12.45 4.62 15.32
N ASN A 55 13.73 4.38 15.61
CA ASN A 55 14.14 3.66 16.81
C ASN A 55 13.83 4.47 18.08
N ALA A 56 14.05 5.78 18.07
CA ALA A 56 13.69 6.66 19.17
C ALA A 56 12.17 6.64 19.44
N GLN A 57 11.34 6.65 18.40
CA GLN A 57 9.89 6.50 18.54
C GLN A 57 9.51 5.14 19.12
N ILE A 58 10.12 4.05 18.65
CA ILE A 58 9.90 2.70 19.19
C ILE A 58 10.25 2.64 20.68
N ASP A 59 11.38 3.22 21.08
CA ASP A 59 11.82 3.20 22.47
C ASP A 59 10.92 4.07 23.36
N ALA A 60 10.45 5.22 22.86
CA ALA A 60 9.45 6.02 23.57
C ALA A 60 8.14 5.24 23.79
N ILE A 61 7.64 4.53 22.77
CA ILE A 61 6.44 3.68 22.90
C ILE A 61 6.70 2.55 23.90
N ARG A 62 7.88 1.92 23.86
CA ARG A 62 8.25 0.86 24.83
C ARG A 62 8.25 1.36 26.27
N GLN A 63 8.76 2.56 26.52
CA GLN A 63 8.72 3.18 27.84
C GLN A 63 7.27 3.41 28.30
N GLN A 64 6.42 3.97 27.44
CA GLN A 64 5.00 4.18 27.76
C GLN A 64 4.26 2.86 28.02
N MET A 65 4.52 1.80 27.24
CA MET A 65 3.96 0.48 27.49
C MET A 65 4.39 -0.07 28.85
N ALA A 66 5.68 0.07 29.20
CA ALA A 66 6.20 -0.37 30.48
C ALA A 66 5.59 0.40 31.67
N GLU A 67 5.39 1.71 31.54
CA GLU A 67 4.70 2.53 32.56
C GLU A 67 3.25 2.09 32.79
N LEU A 68 2.55 1.67 31.72
CA LEU A 68 1.19 1.15 31.78
C LEU A 68 1.12 -0.34 32.20
N GLY A 69 2.28 -0.99 32.39
CA GLY A 69 2.36 -2.42 32.67
C GLY A 69 1.86 -3.31 31.53
N LEU A 70 1.87 -2.80 30.30
CA LEU A 70 1.41 -3.49 29.09
C LEU A 70 2.59 -4.14 28.36
N SER A 71 2.39 -5.34 27.86
CA SER A 71 3.32 -6.02 26.97
C SER A 71 2.86 -5.97 25.50
N ALA A 72 3.73 -6.39 24.58
CA ALA A 72 3.36 -6.49 23.16
C ALA A 72 2.22 -7.49 22.94
N GLU A 73 2.20 -8.57 23.72
CA GLU A 73 1.15 -9.60 23.70
C GLU A 73 -0.21 -9.04 24.12
N ASP A 74 -0.23 -8.12 25.10
CA ASP A 74 -1.48 -7.46 25.53
C ASP A 74 -2.11 -6.63 24.41
N ILE A 75 -1.28 -6.02 23.55
CA ILE A 75 -1.75 -5.26 22.39
C ILE A 75 -2.31 -6.19 21.31
N GLU A 76 -1.61 -7.30 21.01
CA GLU A 76 -2.08 -8.27 20.01
C GLU A 76 -3.37 -8.99 20.44
N ALA A 77 -3.58 -9.16 21.75
CA ALA A 77 -4.78 -9.76 22.30
C ALA A 77 -6.04 -8.90 22.08
N VAL A 78 -5.91 -7.59 21.84
CA VAL A 78 -7.02 -6.70 21.50
C VAL A 78 -7.41 -6.90 20.03
N LYS A 79 -8.16 -7.98 19.76
CA LYS A 79 -8.86 -8.13 18.48
C LYS A 79 -9.91 -7.04 18.36
N ALA A 80 -9.69 -6.08 17.47
CA ALA A 80 -10.71 -5.09 17.12
C ALA A 80 -12.01 -5.82 16.75
N PRO A 81 -13.18 -5.42 17.30
CA PRO A 81 -14.44 -6.07 16.99
C PRO A 81 -14.67 -6.01 15.48
N LYS A 82 -14.87 -7.16 14.85
CA LYS A 82 -15.21 -7.24 13.42
C LYS A 82 -16.45 -6.39 13.19
N LYS A 83 -16.28 -5.26 12.50
CA LYS A 83 -17.38 -4.39 12.11
C LYS A 83 -18.30 -5.20 11.20
N ALA A 84 -19.44 -5.64 11.73
CA ALA A 84 -20.46 -6.32 10.94
C ALA A 84 -20.88 -5.36 9.82
N ARG A 85 -20.69 -5.78 8.57
CA ARG A 85 -21.13 -4.99 7.42
C ARG A 85 -22.65 -4.86 7.47
N ALA A 86 -23.15 -3.64 7.28
CA ALA A 86 -24.58 -3.41 7.14
C ALA A 86 -25.13 -4.28 5.99
N PRO A 87 -26.31 -4.90 6.14
CA PRO A 87 -26.92 -5.67 5.08
C PRO A 87 -27.13 -4.79 3.85
N ARG A 88 -26.89 -5.35 2.65
CA ARG A 88 -27.01 -4.61 1.38
C ARG A 88 -28.47 -4.18 1.20
N PRO A 89 -28.74 -2.94 0.74
CA PRO A 89 -30.11 -2.48 0.49
C PRO A 89 -30.80 -3.35 -0.57
N ALA A 90 -32.12 -3.48 -0.46
CA ALA A 90 -32.92 -4.14 -1.49
C ALA A 90 -32.81 -3.38 -2.83
N LYS A 91 -32.84 -4.12 -3.94
CA LYS A 91 -32.73 -3.57 -5.31
C LYS A 91 -34.09 -3.55 -6.01
N TYR A 92 -34.97 -4.50 -5.70
CA TYR A 92 -36.28 -4.65 -6.31
C TYR A 92 -37.38 -4.72 -5.25
N GLN A 93 -38.57 -4.20 -5.55
CA GLN A 93 -39.75 -4.20 -4.68
C GLN A 93 -41.02 -4.49 -5.48
N ILE A 94 -41.90 -5.33 -4.93
CA ILE A 94 -43.23 -5.61 -5.48
C ILE A 94 -44.27 -5.62 -4.36
N GLU A 95 -45.47 -5.09 -4.62
CA GLU A 95 -46.60 -5.18 -3.70
C GLU A 95 -47.60 -6.24 -4.17
N VAL A 96 -47.90 -7.21 -3.31
CA VAL A 96 -48.86 -8.27 -3.60
C VAL A 96 -49.82 -8.37 -2.43
N ASN A 97 -51.13 -8.22 -2.68
CA ASN A 97 -52.18 -8.29 -1.67
C ASN A 97 -51.98 -7.34 -0.46
N GLY A 98 -51.37 -6.17 -0.70
CA GLY A 98 -51.07 -5.19 0.35
C GLY A 98 -49.79 -5.47 1.16
N GLU A 99 -49.01 -6.48 0.78
CA GLU A 99 -47.71 -6.79 1.40
C GLU A 99 -46.56 -6.46 0.43
N THR A 100 -45.57 -5.70 0.93
CA THR A 100 -44.39 -5.27 0.18
C THR A 100 -43.25 -6.28 0.30
N ILE A 101 -42.88 -6.93 -0.79
CA ILE A 101 -41.78 -7.91 -0.83
C ILE A 101 -40.58 -7.28 -1.54
N THR A 102 -39.41 -7.32 -0.90
CA THR A 102 -38.17 -6.76 -1.44
C THR A 102 -37.13 -7.83 -1.73
N TRP A 103 -36.27 -7.58 -2.72
CA TRP A 103 -35.19 -8.48 -3.09
C TRP A 103 -33.92 -7.70 -3.44
N THR A 104 -32.79 -8.12 -2.88
CA THR A 104 -31.48 -7.47 -3.11
C THR A 104 -30.89 -7.75 -4.50
N GLY A 105 -31.55 -8.57 -5.31
CA GLY A 105 -31.02 -9.06 -6.59
C GLY A 105 -29.91 -10.10 -6.41
N GLN A 106 -29.59 -10.50 -5.18
CA GLN A 106 -28.59 -11.50 -4.86
C GLN A 106 -29.25 -12.74 -4.23
N GLY A 107 -28.95 -13.93 -4.74
CA GLY A 107 -29.48 -15.20 -4.20
C GLY A 107 -30.78 -15.65 -4.86
N ARG A 108 -31.59 -16.46 -4.15
CA ARG A 108 -32.84 -17.00 -4.69
C ARG A 108 -33.88 -15.89 -4.84
N MET A 109 -34.31 -15.66 -6.08
CA MET A 109 -35.39 -14.73 -6.41
C MET A 109 -36.73 -15.19 -5.78
N PRO A 110 -37.45 -14.31 -5.07
CA PRO A 110 -38.76 -14.62 -4.52
C PRO A 110 -39.75 -15.04 -5.62
N THR A 111 -40.71 -15.91 -5.25
CA THR A 111 -41.69 -16.47 -6.19
C THR A 111 -42.58 -15.41 -6.84
N VAL A 112 -42.85 -14.32 -6.14
CA VAL A 112 -43.65 -13.19 -6.63
C VAL A 112 -43.02 -12.52 -7.85
N PHE A 113 -41.72 -12.21 -7.81
CA PHE A 113 -41.01 -11.66 -8.98
C PHE A 113 -41.01 -12.63 -10.16
N LYS A 114 -40.83 -13.93 -9.90
CA LYS A 114 -40.88 -14.94 -10.97
C LYS A 114 -42.25 -15.02 -11.63
N LYS A 115 -43.32 -14.82 -10.87
CA LYS A 115 -44.69 -14.83 -11.40
C LYS A 115 -44.90 -13.68 -12.38
N GLU A 116 -44.53 -12.46 -11.98
CA GLU A 116 -44.64 -11.28 -12.84
C GLU A 116 -43.76 -11.37 -14.09
N LEU A 117 -42.53 -11.87 -13.96
CA LEU A 117 -41.65 -12.08 -15.12
C LEU A 117 -42.24 -13.09 -16.12
N ASN A 118 -42.95 -14.11 -15.64
CA ASN A 118 -43.62 -15.09 -16.51
C ASN A 118 -44.90 -14.52 -17.16
N GLU A 119 -45.53 -13.52 -16.52
CA GLU A 119 -46.68 -12.80 -17.07
C GLU A 119 -46.27 -11.75 -18.12
N GLY A 120 -44.96 -11.53 -18.30
CA GLY A 120 -44.38 -10.72 -19.37
C GLY A 120 -43.84 -9.35 -18.92
N PHE A 121 -43.82 -9.08 -17.61
CA PHE A 121 -43.21 -7.87 -17.06
C PHE A 121 -41.69 -7.97 -17.05
N ASP A 122 -41.00 -6.82 -17.05
CA ASP A 122 -39.54 -6.78 -16.95
C ASP A 122 -39.12 -6.65 -15.48
N LEU A 123 -37.95 -7.20 -15.12
CA LEU A 123 -37.43 -7.11 -13.75
C LEU A 123 -37.16 -5.64 -13.36
N ASN A 124 -36.86 -4.79 -14.34
CA ASN A 124 -36.61 -3.37 -14.14
C ASN A 124 -37.88 -2.59 -13.77
N ASP A 125 -39.07 -3.11 -14.08
CA ASP A 125 -40.35 -2.49 -13.67
C ASP A 125 -40.52 -2.48 -12.15
N PHE A 126 -39.80 -3.36 -11.45
CA PHE A 126 -39.79 -3.48 -10.00
C PHE A 126 -38.54 -2.90 -9.35
N LEU A 127 -37.69 -2.19 -10.11
CA LEU A 127 -36.48 -1.59 -9.57
C LEU A 127 -36.84 -0.50 -8.56
N ILE A 128 -36.27 -0.59 -7.37
CA ILE A 128 -36.33 0.52 -6.41
C ILE A 128 -35.39 1.59 -6.97
N GLU A 129 -35.93 2.65 -7.58
CA GLU A 129 -35.15 3.85 -7.87
C GLU A 129 -34.59 4.35 -6.54
N SER A 130 -33.29 4.16 -6.32
CA SER A 130 -32.67 4.70 -5.12
C SER A 130 -32.73 6.22 -5.21
N ILE A 131 -33.67 6.84 -4.52
CA ILE A 131 -33.54 8.24 -4.15
C ILE A 131 -32.33 8.29 -3.22
N ALA A 132 -31.19 8.63 -3.79
CA ALA A 132 -29.98 8.88 -3.03
C ALA A 132 -30.19 10.15 -2.19
N PRO A 133 -29.95 10.15 -0.87
CA PRO A 133 -29.55 11.35 -0.17
C PRO A 133 -28.13 11.77 -0.55
#